data_AF-A0A8S3J463-F1
#
_entry.id   AF-A0A8S3J463-F1
#
_cell.length_a   1.000
_cell.length_b   1.000
_cell.length_c   1.000
_cell.angle_alpha   90.00
_cell.angle_beta   90.00
_cell.angle_gamma   90.00
#
_symmetry.space_group_name_H-M   'P 1'
#
loop_
_entity.id
_entity.type
_entity.pdbx_description
1 polymer ?
#
loop_
_entity_poly.entity_id
_entity_poly.type
_entity_poly.pdbx_seq_one_letter_code
_entity_poly.pdbx_strand_id
1 'polypeptide(L)'
;NKFNQIWERSDYLFGLLHSSDDFYRQPIKLRLPLLFYLGHLPCFTWAQLQHLDGVNKIIDALFDKLFQRGVDPNVRTGVVNHGHSSRFSINDESEKEYWRSFSVQSVEEYKIKVRSEIKNVLMNGDLKFHDLNTLNVLNIAVEHEMMHQETLMYLFAQLSIEAFRSDITNEKDLRQLCDVTSPLPENIWIPLPGGQLSLGKSYSEQLPTYSFGWDNEFPSEPTYVSNFELQSHPVRIGDFLQFVLDNGYTTKQWWDDDAFEWITE
;
A
#
# COMPACT_ATOMS: atom_id res chain seq x y z
N ASN A 1 -17.17 -11.92 -3.95
CA ASN A 1 -16.39 -12.51 -2.83
C ASN A 1 -15.08 -11.78 -2.55
N LYS A 2 -14.12 -11.68 -3.50
CA LYS A 2 -12.82 -11.02 -3.27
C LYS A 2 -12.93 -9.57 -2.76
N PHE A 3 -13.79 -8.74 -3.36
CA PHE A 3 -14.04 -7.37 -2.89
C PHE A 3 -14.50 -7.30 -1.43
N ASN A 4 -15.44 -8.17 -1.01
CA ASN A 4 -15.87 -8.19 0.39
C ASN A 4 -14.69 -8.55 1.32
N GLN A 5 -13.86 -9.53 0.96
CA GLN A 5 -12.71 -9.94 1.77
C GLN A 5 -11.68 -8.82 1.95
N ILE A 6 -11.35 -8.08 0.88
CA ILE A 6 -10.40 -6.96 0.99
C ILE A 6 -11.03 -5.80 1.75
N TRP A 7 -12.32 -5.52 1.55
CA TRP A 7 -13.02 -4.48 2.32
C TRP A 7 -13.09 -4.79 3.81
N GLU A 8 -13.34 -6.05 4.18
CA GLU A 8 -13.32 -6.51 5.57
C GLU A 8 -11.95 -6.28 6.23
N ARG A 9 -10.85 -6.48 5.50
CA ARG A 9 -9.49 -6.21 6.01
C ARG A 9 -9.27 -4.71 6.22
N SER A 10 -9.64 -3.87 5.26
CA SER A 10 -9.54 -2.41 5.40
C SER A 10 -10.41 -1.91 6.55
N ASP A 11 -11.65 -2.39 6.65
CA ASP A 11 -12.58 -2.03 7.72
C ASP A 11 -12.07 -2.50 9.09
N TYR A 12 -11.43 -3.67 9.16
CA TYR A 12 -10.78 -4.16 10.37
C TYR A 12 -9.68 -3.19 10.82
N LEU A 13 -8.79 -2.77 9.90
CA LEU A 13 -7.73 -1.80 10.19
C LEU A 13 -8.32 -0.49 10.73
N PHE A 14 -9.25 0.16 10.02
CA PHE A 14 -9.88 1.40 10.53
C PHE A 14 -10.63 1.18 11.85
N GLY A 15 -11.22 0.00 12.04
CA GLY A 15 -11.87 -0.40 13.28
C GLY A 15 -10.93 -0.54 14.48
N LEU A 16 -9.61 -0.54 14.28
CA LEU A 16 -8.65 -0.53 15.38
C LEU A 16 -8.56 0.82 16.08
N LEU A 17 -8.97 1.91 15.42
CA LEU A 17 -8.86 3.26 15.96
C LEU A 17 -9.78 3.48 17.16
N HIS A 18 -9.27 4.17 18.18
CA HIS A 18 -9.97 4.42 19.43
C HIS A 18 -11.13 5.40 19.27
N SER A 19 -10.92 6.49 18.53
CA SER A 19 -11.87 7.58 18.39
C SER A 19 -11.94 8.11 16.96
N SER A 20 -13.01 8.84 16.63
CA SER A 20 -13.12 9.56 15.35
C SER A 20 -12.01 10.59 15.16
N ASP A 21 -11.43 11.10 16.26
CA ASP A 21 -10.34 12.08 16.19
C ASP A 21 -9.04 11.46 15.62
N ASP A 22 -8.85 10.15 15.80
CA ASP A 22 -7.68 9.44 15.31
C ASP A 22 -7.65 9.32 13.78
N PHE A 23 -8.80 9.43 13.10
CA PHE A 23 -8.86 9.48 11.63
C PHE A 23 -8.17 10.71 11.04
N TYR A 24 -8.05 11.81 11.79
CA TYR A 24 -7.37 13.03 11.30
C TYR A 24 -5.86 13.01 11.55
N ARG A 25 -5.31 11.93 12.10
CA ARG A 25 -3.86 11.80 12.31
C ARG A 25 -3.14 11.57 10.99
N GLN A 26 -1.93 12.14 10.90
CA GLN A 26 -0.98 12.00 9.80
C GLN A 26 0.35 11.47 10.35
N PRO A 27 0.47 10.15 10.62
CA PRO A 27 1.62 9.59 11.34
C PRO A 27 2.93 9.66 10.56
N ILE A 28 2.84 9.59 9.23
CA ILE A 28 3.98 9.75 8.33
C ILE A 28 3.82 11.09 7.62
N LYS A 29 4.82 11.97 7.78
CA LYS A 29 4.83 13.33 7.23
C LYS A 29 4.53 13.34 5.72
N LEU A 30 5.11 12.42 4.94
CA LEU A 30 4.94 12.28 3.49
C LEU A 30 3.62 11.59 3.06
N ARG A 31 2.61 11.53 3.92
CA ARG A 31 1.33 10.86 3.64
C ARG A 31 0.17 11.74 4.08
N LEU A 32 -1.05 11.46 3.60
CA LEU A 32 -2.27 12.14 4.04
C LEU A 32 -2.82 11.56 5.34
N PRO A 33 -3.78 12.25 6.01
CA PRO A 33 -4.45 11.70 7.19
C PRO A 33 -5.20 10.41 6.92
N LEU A 34 -5.45 9.60 7.96
CA LEU A 34 -6.15 8.31 7.83
C LEU A 34 -7.55 8.44 7.19
N LEU A 35 -8.26 9.56 7.44
CA LEU A 35 -9.55 9.89 6.83
C LEU A 35 -9.49 9.90 5.29
N PHE A 36 -8.36 10.31 4.71
CA PHE A 36 -8.18 10.28 3.27
C PHE A 36 -8.32 8.86 2.75
N TYR A 37 -7.62 7.90 3.35
CA TYR A 37 -7.63 6.51 2.90
C TYR A 37 -9.01 5.86 3.06
N LEU A 38 -9.78 6.26 4.08
CA LEU A 38 -11.15 5.78 4.28
C LEU A 38 -12.06 6.09 3.08
N GLY A 39 -11.92 7.29 2.49
CA GLY A 39 -12.66 7.70 1.30
C GLY A 39 -11.97 7.31 -0.02
N HIS A 40 -10.64 7.34 -0.07
CA HIS A 40 -9.83 7.07 -1.25
C HIS A 40 -9.97 5.64 -1.76
N LEU A 41 -9.91 4.67 -0.86
CA LEU A 41 -10.00 3.24 -1.19
C LEU A 41 -11.24 2.89 -2.05
N PRO A 42 -12.48 3.16 -1.59
CA PRO A 42 -13.67 2.91 -2.39
C PRO A 42 -13.74 3.84 -3.62
N CYS A 43 -13.31 5.10 -3.50
CA CYS A 43 -13.34 6.07 -4.60
C CYS A 43 -12.48 5.63 -5.79
N PHE A 44 -11.25 5.18 -5.53
CA PHE A 44 -10.35 4.69 -6.56
C PHE A 44 -10.94 3.48 -7.27
N THR A 45 -11.46 2.50 -6.52
CA THR A 45 -12.16 1.35 -7.10
C THR A 45 -13.27 1.81 -8.04
N TRP A 46 -14.11 2.75 -7.59
CA TRP A 46 -15.20 3.27 -8.41
C TRP A 46 -14.71 4.00 -9.67
N ALA A 47 -13.65 4.81 -9.55
CA ALA A 47 -13.04 5.48 -10.69
C ALA A 47 -12.53 4.47 -11.73
N GLN A 48 -11.92 3.37 -11.31
CA GLN A 48 -11.48 2.31 -12.22
C GLN A 48 -12.66 1.63 -12.93
N LEU A 49 -13.71 1.29 -12.18
CA LEU A 49 -14.89 0.62 -12.74
C LEU A 49 -15.62 1.48 -13.79
N GLN A 50 -15.53 2.81 -13.72
CA GLN A 50 -16.10 3.71 -14.74
C GLN A 50 -15.41 3.63 -16.12
N HIS A 51 -14.30 2.90 -16.24
CA HIS A 51 -13.69 2.56 -17.52
C HIS A 51 -14.34 1.34 -18.21
N LEU A 52 -15.31 0.69 -17.56
CA LEU A 52 -16.06 -0.43 -18.11
C LEU A 52 -17.29 0.05 -18.87
N ASP A 53 -17.65 -0.66 -19.95
CA ASP A 53 -18.83 -0.37 -20.76
C ASP A 53 -20.09 -0.28 -19.89
N GLY A 54 -20.85 0.82 -20.01
CA GLY A 54 -22.11 1.01 -19.30
C GLY A 54 -21.99 1.41 -17.83
N VAL A 55 -20.76 1.63 -17.32
CA VAL A 55 -20.53 2.12 -15.96
C VAL A 55 -20.17 3.60 -15.98
N ASN A 56 -21.14 4.46 -15.68
CA ASN A 56 -20.90 5.89 -15.54
C ASN A 56 -21.93 6.49 -14.58
N LYS A 57 -21.50 6.83 -13.36
CA LYS A 57 -22.35 7.45 -12.35
C LYS A 57 -21.50 8.24 -11.37
N ILE A 58 -21.92 9.48 -11.15
CA ILE A 58 -21.41 10.32 -10.07
C ILE A 58 -22.12 9.89 -8.79
N ILE A 59 -21.36 9.52 -7.76
CA ILE A 59 -21.91 9.09 -6.46
C ILE A 59 -22.04 10.30 -5.54
N ASP A 60 -20.99 11.10 -5.46
CA ASP A 60 -20.95 12.36 -4.73
C ASP A 60 -19.87 13.24 -5.37
N ALA A 61 -20.28 14.28 -6.09
CA ALA A 61 -19.35 15.08 -6.90
C ALA A 61 -18.21 15.72 -6.08
N LEU A 62 -18.46 16.02 -4.80
CA LEU A 62 -17.44 16.58 -3.91
C LEU A 62 -16.46 15.50 -3.49
N PHE A 63 -16.96 14.36 -3.01
CA PHE A 63 -16.11 13.28 -2.51
C PHE A 63 -15.42 12.47 -3.60
N ASP A 64 -16.07 12.25 -4.74
CA ASP A 64 -15.46 11.67 -5.93
C ASP A 64 -14.23 12.50 -6.33
N LYS A 65 -14.38 13.84 -6.39
CA LYS A 65 -13.26 14.74 -6.68
C LYS A 65 -12.21 14.79 -5.57
N LEU A 66 -12.62 14.68 -4.31
CA LEU A 66 -11.73 14.77 -3.15
C LEU A 66 -10.81 13.55 -3.08
N PHE A 67 -11.39 12.37 -3.20
CA PHE A 67 -10.77 11.09 -2.88
C PHE A 67 -10.20 10.36 -4.10
N GLN A 68 -10.52 10.75 -5.33
CA GLN A 68 -9.88 10.17 -6.53
C GLN A 68 -8.40 10.57 -6.69
N ARG A 69 -7.89 11.45 -5.83
CA ARG A 69 -6.53 12.02 -5.91
C ARG A 69 -5.47 11.00 -5.49
N GLY A 70 -4.25 11.19 -6.00
CA GLY A 70 -3.07 10.48 -5.54
C GLY A 70 -2.28 11.27 -4.50
N VAL A 71 -1.24 10.65 -3.93
CA VAL A 71 -0.30 11.27 -2.98
C VAL A 71 1.11 11.18 -3.54
N ASP A 72 1.68 12.30 -3.96
CA ASP A 72 3.02 12.37 -4.56
C ASP A 72 3.81 13.57 -3.99
N PRO A 73 4.38 13.43 -2.78
CA PRO A 73 5.19 14.47 -2.18
C PRO A 73 6.63 14.40 -2.67
N ASN A 74 7.28 15.54 -2.84
CA ASN A 74 8.72 15.57 -3.00
C ASN A 74 9.39 15.00 -1.75
N VAL A 75 10.16 13.92 -1.88
CA VAL A 75 10.79 13.24 -0.73
C VAL A 75 11.80 14.09 0.03
N ARG A 76 12.45 15.07 -0.63
CA ARG A 76 13.45 15.95 -0.01
C ARG A 76 12.81 17.12 0.72
N THR A 77 11.83 17.77 0.09
CA THR A 77 11.23 19.00 0.62
C THR A 77 9.93 18.74 1.36
N GLY A 78 9.30 17.59 1.14
CA GLY A 78 7.95 17.29 1.59
C GLY A 78 6.86 18.06 0.83
N VAL A 79 7.24 18.93 -0.11
CA VAL A 79 6.27 19.77 -0.82
C VAL A 79 5.60 18.98 -1.91
N VAL A 80 4.27 19.04 -1.91
CA VAL A 80 3.39 18.45 -2.90
C VAL A 80 3.18 19.49 -4.01
N ASN A 81 3.84 19.31 -5.16
CA ASN A 81 3.88 20.32 -6.24
C ASN A 81 3.18 19.84 -7.52
N HIS A 82 2.17 18.99 -7.42
CA HIS A 82 1.51 18.38 -8.57
C HIS A 82 -0.01 18.63 -8.51
N GLY A 83 -0.64 18.91 -9.66
CA GLY A 83 -2.06 19.28 -9.72
C GLY A 83 -3.03 18.16 -9.32
N HIS A 84 -2.53 16.93 -9.20
CA HIS A 84 -3.29 15.72 -8.87
C HIS A 84 -3.27 15.33 -7.38
N SER A 85 -2.45 16.02 -6.58
CA SER A 85 -2.27 15.78 -5.15
C SER A 85 -2.95 16.87 -4.30
N SER A 86 -3.10 16.67 -2.98
CA SER A 86 -3.80 17.62 -2.11
C SER A 86 -3.27 19.05 -2.31
N ARG A 87 -4.16 20.05 -2.18
CA ARG A 87 -3.87 21.47 -2.38
C ARG A 87 -2.81 22.02 -1.41
N PHE A 88 -2.36 21.22 -0.46
CA PHE A 88 -1.62 21.66 0.71
C PHE A 88 -0.27 20.96 0.78
N SER A 89 0.79 21.76 0.95
CA SER A 89 2.10 21.25 1.28
C SER A 89 2.15 20.89 2.76
N ILE A 90 2.96 19.89 3.09
CA ILE A 90 3.28 19.48 4.45
C ILE A 90 3.56 20.70 5.35
N ASN A 91 2.86 20.78 6.49
CA ASN A 91 2.91 21.81 7.54
C ASN A 91 2.03 23.05 7.37
N ASP A 92 0.83 22.90 6.81
CA ASP A 92 -0.17 23.97 6.86
C ASP A 92 -1.25 23.66 7.92
N GLU A 93 -1.43 24.54 8.91
CA GLU A 93 -2.58 24.48 9.83
C GLU A 93 -3.90 24.49 9.05
N SER A 94 -3.92 25.14 7.89
CA SER A 94 -5.06 25.15 6.98
C SER A 94 -5.39 23.75 6.44
N GLU A 95 -4.42 22.85 6.31
CA GLU A 95 -4.67 21.47 5.87
C GLU A 95 -5.35 20.66 6.98
N LYS A 96 -4.93 20.83 8.24
CA LYS A 96 -5.58 20.16 9.37
C LYS A 96 -7.03 20.61 9.52
N GLU A 97 -7.29 21.91 9.43
CA GLU A 97 -8.64 22.46 9.46
C GLU A 97 -9.46 21.99 8.25
N TYR A 98 -8.85 21.94 7.07
CA TYR A 98 -9.48 21.43 5.86
C TYR A 98 -9.96 19.97 6.01
N TRP A 99 -9.10 19.06 6.48
CA TRP A 99 -9.51 17.67 6.72
C TRP A 99 -10.58 17.56 7.80
N ARG A 100 -10.50 18.37 8.86
CA ARG A 100 -11.52 18.43 9.93
C ARG A 100 -12.83 19.06 9.50
N SER A 101 -12.89 19.74 8.35
CA SER A 101 -14.15 20.22 7.78
C SER A 101 -15.05 19.10 7.25
N PHE A 102 -14.51 17.88 7.09
CA PHE A 102 -15.26 16.67 6.70
C PHE A 102 -15.41 15.75 7.92
N SER A 103 -16.64 15.37 8.27
CA SER A 103 -16.85 14.44 9.38
C SER A 103 -16.52 13.00 8.96
N VAL A 104 -15.95 12.21 9.87
CA VAL A 104 -15.73 10.76 9.67
C VAL A 104 -17.03 10.06 9.20
N GLN A 105 -18.17 10.42 9.80
CA GLN A 105 -19.47 9.88 9.42
C GLN A 105 -19.82 10.16 7.94
N SER A 106 -19.58 11.38 7.44
CA SER A 106 -19.88 11.70 6.04
C SER A 106 -19.03 10.89 5.06
N VAL A 107 -17.77 10.60 5.42
CA VAL A 107 -16.86 9.77 4.61
C VAL A 107 -17.24 8.28 4.69
N GLU A 108 -17.67 7.80 5.86
CA GLU A 108 -18.25 6.46 6.01
C GLU A 108 -19.52 6.27 5.16
N GLU A 109 -20.43 7.24 5.18
CA GLU A 109 -21.64 7.24 4.35
C GLU A 109 -21.29 7.22 2.86
N TYR A 110 -20.26 7.98 2.45
CA TYR A 110 -19.73 7.94 1.09
C TYR A 110 -19.17 6.55 0.73
N LYS A 111 -18.31 5.96 1.59
CA LYS A 111 -17.78 4.60 1.42
C LYS A 111 -18.89 3.58 1.22
N ILE A 112 -19.97 3.65 2.01
CA ILE A 112 -21.12 2.75 1.92
C ILE A 112 -21.84 2.93 0.57
N LYS A 113 -22.10 4.17 0.13
CA LYS A 113 -22.75 4.44 -1.16
C LYS A 113 -21.93 3.89 -2.32
N VAL A 114 -20.62 4.15 -2.32
CA VAL A 114 -19.70 3.69 -3.36
C VAL A 114 -19.61 2.16 -3.40
N ARG A 115 -19.40 1.51 -2.25
CA ARG A 115 -19.36 0.03 -2.18
C ARG A 115 -20.69 -0.61 -2.59
N SER A 116 -21.82 0.04 -2.30
CA SER A 116 -23.13 -0.42 -2.74
C SER A 116 -23.27 -0.36 -4.26
N GLU A 117 -22.78 0.70 -4.90
CA GLU A 117 -22.75 0.81 -6.35
C GLU A 117 -21.78 -0.19 -6.99
N ILE A 118 -20.58 -0.37 -6.43
CA ILE A 118 -19.63 -1.40 -6.88
C ILE A 118 -20.29 -2.78 -6.84
N LYS A 119 -20.99 -3.13 -5.76
CA LYS A 119 -21.73 -4.39 -5.67
C LYS A 119 -22.82 -4.48 -6.74
N ASN A 120 -23.58 -3.41 -6.97
CA ASN A 120 -24.61 -3.37 -8.00
C ASN A 120 -24.03 -3.63 -9.40
N VAL A 121 -22.93 -2.96 -9.77
CA VAL A 121 -22.24 -3.18 -11.05
C VAL A 121 -21.73 -4.61 -11.18
N LEU A 122 -21.10 -5.16 -10.12
CA LEU A 122 -20.55 -6.52 -10.15
C LEU A 122 -21.63 -7.61 -10.23
N MET A 123 -22.82 -7.37 -9.66
CA MET A 123 -23.89 -8.38 -9.57
C MET A 123 -24.93 -8.27 -10.69
N ASN A 124 -25.23 -7.04 -11.11
CA ASN A 124 -26.33 -6.73 -12.03
C ASN A 124 -25.87 -6.07 -13.34
N GLY A 125 -24.58 -5.71 -13.45
CA GLY A 125 -24.01 -5.14 -14.67
C GLY A 125 -23.70 -6.20 -15.73
N ASP A 126 -23.69 -5.78 -17.00
CA ASP A 126 -23.32 -6.62 -18.15
C ASP A 126 -21.79 -6.70 -18.31
N LEU A 127 -21.11 -7.21 -17.27
CA LEU A 127 -19.66 -7.32 -17.24
C LEU A 127 -19.16 -8.52 -18.04
N LYS A 128 -18.22 -8.28 -18.95
CA LYS A 128 -17.62 -9.30 -19.81
C LYS A 128 -16.42 -9.95 -19.11
N PHE A 129 -16.64 -10.91 -18.22
CA PHE A 129 -15.55 -11.56 -17.47
C PHE A 129 -14.55 -12.40 -18.30
N HIS A 130 -14.79 -12.56 -19.60
CA HIS A 130 -13.84 -13.17 -20.54
C HIS A 130 -13.01 -12.13 -21.31
N ASP A 131 -13.26 -10.85 -21.12
CA ASP A 131 -12.48 -9.76 -21.68
C ASP A 131 -11.33 -9.38 -20.73
N LEU A 132 -10.10 -9.35 -21.26
CA LEU A 132 -8.91 -9.03 -20.48
C LEU A 132 -8.92 -7.59 -19.95
N ASN A 133 -9.51 -6.65 -20.67
CA ASN A 133 -9.63 -5.28 -20.18
C ASN A 133 -10.51 -5.22 -18.92
N THR A 134 -11.65 -5.91 -18.95
CA THR A 134 -12.53 -6.07 -17.77
C THR A 134 -11.78 -6.72 -16.60
N LEU A 135 -11.02 -7.79 -16.85
CA LEU A 135 -10.22 -8.44 -15.81
C LEU A 135 -9.12 -7.52 -15.27
N ASN A 136 -8.43 -6.76 -16.11
CA ASN A 136 -7.39 -5.82 -15.68
C ASN A 136 -7.96 -4.73 -14.77
N VAL A 137 -9.07 -4.10 -15.15
CA VAL A 137 -9.74 -3.07 -14.33
C VAL A 137 -10.11 -3.61 -12.95
N LEU A 138 -10.69 -4.82 -12.90
CA LEU A 138 -11.06 -5.46 -11.63
C LEU A 138 -9.85 -5.81 -10.77
N ASN A 139 -8.76 -6.28 -11.38
CA ASN A 139 -7.53 -6.59 -10.66
C ASN A 139 -6.83 -5.33 -10.16
N ILE A 140 -6.74 -4.26 -10.96
CA ILE A 140 -6.19 -2.97 -10.52
C ILE A 140 -6.94 -2.47 -9.28
N ALA A 141 -8.27 -2.53 -9.28
CA ALA A 141 -9.07 -2.13 -8.13
C ALA A 141 -8.78 -2.97 -6.86
N VAL A 142 -8.63 -4.29 -7.02
CA VAL A 142 -8.34 -5.21 -5.91
C VAL A 142 -6.91 -5.03 -5.38
N GLU A 143 -5.93 -5.00 -6.28
CA GLU A 143 -4.51 -4.86 -5.94
C GLU A 143 -4.22 -3.49 -5.32
N HIS A 144 -4.85 -2.41 -5.82
CA HIS A 144 -4.74 -1.08 -5.23
C HIS A 144 -5.23 -1.03 -3.77
N GLU A 145 -6.38 -1.64 -3.46
CA GLU A 145 -6.84 -1.74 -2.08
C GLU A 145 -5.81 -2.48 -1.20
N MET A 146 -5.22 -3.57 -1.70
CA MET A 146 -4.22 -4.35 -0.96
C MET A 146 -2.90 -3.59 -0.75
N MET A 147 -2.43 -2.82 -1.75
CA MET A 147 -1.27 -1.92 -1.57
C MET A 147 -1.53 -0.85 -0.51
N HIS A 148 -2.75 -0.32 -0.46
CA HIS A 148 -3.12 0.65 0.56
C HIS A 148 -3.34 0.00 1.93
N GLN A 149 -3.72 -1.27 2.01
CA GLN A 149 -3.70 -2.01 3.28
C GLN A 149 -2.27 -2.10 3.84
N GLU A 150 -1.28 -2.38 2.99
CA GLU A 150 0.13 -2.33 3.41
C GLU A 150 0.56 -0.92 3.82
N THR A 151 0.20 0.10 3.05
CA THR A 151 0.47 1.51 3.40
C THR A 151 -0.16 1.89 4.75
N LEU A 152 -1.38 1.44 5.00
CA LEU A 152 -2.07 1.63 6.28
C LEU A 152 -1.32 0.93 7.41
N MET A 153 -0.78 -0.27 7.22
CA MET A 153 0.05 -0.92 8.24
C MET A 153 1.26 -0.07 8.63
N TYR A 154 1.95 0.56 7.67
CA TYR A 154 3.05 1.49 7.98
C TYR A 154 2.57 2.72 8.76
N LEU A 155 1.43 3.30 8.38
CA LEU A 155 0.84 4.44 9.08
C LEU A 155 0.43 4.08 10.51
N PHE A 156 -0.16 2.90 10.68
CA PHE A 156 -0.64 2.41 11.97
C PHE A 156 0.53 2.08 12.89
N ALA A 157 1.61 1.51 12.38
CA ALA A 157 2.83 1.25 13.16
C ALA A 157 3.47 2.54 13.74
N GLN A 158 3.17 3.71 13.17
CA GLN A 158 3.64 5.03 13.63
C GLN A 158 2.66 5.73 14.58
N LEU A 159 1.49 5.15 14.84
CA LEU A 159 0.55 5.68 15.81
C LEU A 159 1.02 5.38 17.25
N SER A 160 0.70 6.28 18.17
CA SER A 160 0.85 5.98 19.59
C SER A 160 -0.18 4.93 20.02
N ILE A 161 0.14 4.16 21.07
CA ILE A 161 -0.71 3.06 21.51
C ILE A 161 -2.12 3.52 21.92
N GLU A 162 -2.25 4.77 22.38
CA GLU A 162 -3.52 5.39 22.79
C GLU A 162 -4.48 5.69 21.62
N ALA A 163 -3.98 5.66 20.39
CA ALA A 163 -4.81 5.79 19.18
C ALA A 163 -5.56 4.49 18.86
N PHE A 164 -5.25 3.37 19.54
CA PHE A 164 -5.90 2.08 19.35
C PHE A 164 -6.93 1.79 20.45
N ARG A 165 -8.02 1.10 20.11
CA ARG A 165 -8.95 0.62 21.13
C ARG A 165 -8.26 -0.34 22.10
N SER A 166 -8.59 -0.23 23.38
CA SER A 166 -8.00 -1.07 24.43
C SER A 166 -8.44 -2.53 24.37
N ASP A 167 -9.55 -2.83 23.70
CA ASP A 167 -10.14 -4.17 23.56
C ASP A 167 -9.46 -5.06 22.49
N ILE A 168 -8.48 -4.51 21.75
CA ILE A 168 -7.78 -5.21 20.65
C ILE A 168 -6.66 -6.12 21.17
N THR A 169 -6.20 -5.94 22.40
CA THR A 169 -5.07 -6.69 22.96
C THR A 169 -5.46 -8.13 23.30
N ASN A 170 -5.43 -9.02 22.29
CA ASN A 170 -5.53 -10.45 22.52
C ASN A 170 -4.15 -10.99 22.96
N GLU A 171 -3.72 -10.64 24.18
CA GLU A 171 -2.44 -11.09 24.77
C GLU A 171 -2.25 -12.62 24.72
N LYS A 172 -3.34 -13.38 24.58
CA LYS A 172 -3.31 -14.84 24.48
C LYS A 172 -2.63 -15.37 23.22
N ASP A 173 -2.72 -14.68 22.09
CA ASP A 173 -2.14 -15.15 20.82
C ASP A 173 -0.63 -14.84 20.73
N LEU A 174 -0.16 -13.78 21.38
CA LEU A 174 1.26 -13.40 21.40
C LEU A 174 2.14 -14.40 22.15
N ARG A 175 1.60 -15.10 23.15
CA ARG A 175 2.35 -16.08 23.95
C ARG A 175 2.72 -17.35 23.17
N GLN A 176 1.99 -17.69 22.10
CA GLN A 176 2.31 -18.85 21.26
C GLN A 176 3.52 -18.62 20.34
N LEU A 177 3.93 -17.37 20.09
CA LEU A 177 5.05 -17.06 19.20
C LEU A 177 6.42 -17.26 19.87
N CYS A 178 6.48 -17.32 21.20
CA CYS A 178 7.73 -17.35 21.97
C CYS A 178 8.29 -18.74 22.25
N ASP A 179 7.58 -19.82 21.90
CA ASP A 179 8.01 -21.22 22.18
C ASP A 179 8.89 -21.84 21.06
N VAL A 180 9.55 -21.01 20.24
CA VAL A 180 10.48 -21.51 19.22
C VAL A 180 11.85 -21.78 19.87
N THR A 181 12.03 -23.00 20.36
CA THR A 181 13.28 -23.50 20.96
C THR A 181 14.24 -24.16 19.96
N SER A 182 13.89 -24.18 18.68
CA SER A 182 14.72 -24.79 17.64
C SER A 182 15.91 -23.89 17.26
N PRO A 183 17.10 -24.46 17.01
CA PRO A 183 18.23 -23.69 16.50
C PRO A 183 17.85 -23.03 15.17
N LEU A 184 18.27 -21.78 14.97
CA LEU A 184 18.02 -21.07 13.72
C LEU A 184 18.74 -21.80 12.56
N PRO A 185 18.08 -21.95 11.39
CA PRO A 185 18.73 -22.54 10.23
C PRO A 185 19.95 -21.70 9.81
N GLU A 186 20.97 -22.36 9.27
CA GLU A 186 22.18 -21.68 8.77
C GLU A 186 21.85 -20.78 7.56
N ASN A 187 22.43 -19.58 7.51
CA ASN A 187 22.28 -18.67 6.38
C ASN A 187 23.36 -18.92 5.31
N ILE A 188 23.15 -19.96 4.51
CA ILE A 188 24.11 -20.41 3.50
C ILE A 188 24.04 -19.59 2.21
N TRP A 189 25.16 -19.48 1.50
CA TRP A 189 25.22 -18.94 0.14
C TRP A 189 24.76 -19.99 -0.87
N ILE A 190 23.80 -19.61 -1.71
CA ILE A 190 23.24 -20.43 -2.78
C ILE A 190 23.80 -19.92 -4.11
N PRO A 191 24.59 -20.72 -4.83
CA PRO A 191 25.08 -20.34 -6.15
C PRO A 191 23.97 -20.42 -7.20
N LEU A 192 23.84 -19.34 -7.98
CA LEU A 192 22.91 -19.22 -9.09
C LEU A 192 23.73 -19.15 -10.39
N PRO A 193 23.61 -20.15 -11.28
CA PRO A 193 24.55 -20.35 -12.39
C PRO A 193 24.43 -19.33 -13.53
N GLY A 194 23.67 -18.24 -13.37
CA GLY A 194 23.46 -17.23 -14.40
C GLY A 194 22.88 -17.82 -15.69
N GLY A 195 22.87 -17.01 -16.75
CA GLY A 195 22.48 -17.41 -18.09
C GLY A 195 21.46 -16.48 -18.74
N GLN A 196 21.00 -16.90 -19.92
CA GLN A 196 19.96 -16.22 -20.67
C GLN A 196 18.58 -16.53 -20.06
N LEU A 197 17.85 -15.48 -19.69
CA LEU A 197 16.50 -15.56 -19.15
C LEU A 197 15.60 -14.48 -19.75
N SER A 198 14.33 -14.48 -19.35
CA SER A 198 13.40 -13.40 -19.67
C SER A 198 12.91 -12.72 -18.40
N LEU A 199 12.98 -11.39 -18.38
CA LEU A 199 12.47 -10.55 -17.30
C LEU A 199 11.15 -9.92 -17.73
N GLY A 200 10.14 -9.93 -16.85
CA GLY A 200 8.83 -9.36 -17.12
C GLY A 200 7.84 -10.32 -17.77
N LYS A 201 6.60 -9.85 -17.93
CA LYS A 201 5.44 -10.62 -18.45
C LYS A 201 5.17 -10.31 -19.92
N SER A 202 4.65 -11.28 -20.66
CA SER A 202 4.28 -11.10 -22.06
C SER A 202 2.86 -10.54 -22.22
N TYR A 203 2.68 -9.56 -23.11
CA TYR A 203 1.34 -9.11 -23.54
C TYR A 203 0.57 -10.15 -24.35
N SER A 204 1.21 -11.24 -24.77
CA SER A 204 0.57 -12.31 -25.53
C SER A 204 -0.20 -13.32 -24.67
N GLU A 205 -0.15 -13.19 -23.34
CA GLU A 205 -0.92 -14.07 -22.44
C GLU A 205 -2.43 -13.91 -22.69
N GLN A 206 -3.13 -15.03 -22.86
CA GLN A 206 -4.58 -15.09 -23.06
C GLN A 206 -5.20 -16.02 -22.02
N LEU A 207 -6.54 -15.99 -21.88
CA LEU A 207 -7.24 -16.98 -21.07
C LEU A 207 -7.03 -18.40 -21.64
N PRO A 208 -6.86 -19.43 -20.79
CA PRO A 208 -6.93 -19.43 -19.32
C PRO A 208 -5.60 -19.13 -18.61
N THR A 209 -4.52 -18.88 -19.34
CA THR A 209 -3.17 -18.65 -18.79
C THR A 209 -2.92 -17.23 -18.29
N TYR A 210 -3.86 -16.31 -18.50
CA TYR A 210 -3.78 -14.92 -18.05
C TYR A 210 -3.49 -14.85 -16.54
N SER A 211 -2.50 -14.03 -16.20
CA SER A 211 -2.26 -13.55 -14.84
C SER A 211 -2.06 -12.04 -14.87
N PHE A 212 -2.65 -11.35 -13.89
CA PHE A 212 -2.51 -9.90 -13.76
C PHE A 212 -1.04 -9.51 -13.52
N GLY A 213 -0.65 -8.34 -14.01
CA GLY A 213 0.60 -7.66 -13.69
C GLY A 213 0.43 -6.16 -13.88
N TRP A 214 1.20 -5.37 -13.16
CA TRP A 214 1.25 -3.92 -13.34
C TRP A 214 1.96 -3.55 -14.65
N ASP A 215 1.67 -2.37 -15.19
CA ASP A 215 2.27 -1.89 -16.44
C ASP A 215 3.80 -1.96 -16.45
N ASN A 216 4.44 -1.68 -15.31
CA ASN A 216 5.89 -1.77 -15.11
C ASN A 216 6.47 -3.20 -15.09
N GLU A 217 5.62 -4.23 -15.06
CA GLU A 217 6.03 -5.64 -15.13
C GLU A 217 6.11 -6.15 -16.58
N PHE A 218 5.76 -5.31 -17.56
CA PHE A 218 5.78 -5.61 -18.98
C PHE A 218 6.74 -4.67 -19.73
N PRO A 219 7.19 -5.04 -20.94
CA PRO A 219 7.06 -6.36 -21.55
C PRO A 219 8.09 -7.36 -21.02
N SER A 220 7.94 -8.61 -21.46
CA SER A 220 8.92 -9.68 -21.30
C SER A 220 10.10 -9.41 -22.23
N GLU A 221 11.28 -9.23 -21.64
CA GLU A 221 12.51 -8.88 -22.35
C GLU A 221 13.59 -9.95 -22.14
N PRO A 222 14.30 -10.40 -23.19
CA PRO A 222 15.46 -11.27 -23.05
C PRO A 222 16.58 -10.54 -22.30
N THR A 223 17.12 -11.15 -21.26
CA THR A 223 18.24 -10.60 -20.49
C THR A 223 19.26 -11.68 -20.15
N TYR A 224 20.51 -11.28 -19.96
CA TYR A 224 21.57 -12.15 -19.50
C TYR A 224 21.97 -11.75 -18.09
N VAL A 225 21.98 -12.71 -17.18
CA VAL A 225 22.43 -12.50 -15.80
C VAL A 225 23.69 -13.33 -15.57
N SER A 226 24.78 -12.68 -15.15
CA SER A 226 26.00 -13.38 -14.76
C SER A 226 25.79 -14.25 -13.53
N ASN A 227 26.65 -15.26 -13.34
CA ASN A 227 26.62 -16.11 -12.15
C ASN A 227 26.78 -15.24 -10.89
N PHE A 228 25.99 -15.53 -9.87
CA PHE A 228 26.03 -14.83 -8.59
C PHE A 228 25.57 -15.77 -7.48
N GLU A 229 25.69 -15.34 -6.24
CA GLU A 229 25.22 -16.10 -5.09
C GLU A 229 24.25 -15.23 -4.28
N LEU A 230 23.25 -15.87 -3.67
CA LEU A 230 22.35 -15.22 -2.72
C LEU A 230 22.34 -16.00 -1.41
N GLN A 231 22.23 -15.28 -0.30
CA GLN A 231 21.96 -15.91 0.98
C GLN A 231 20.56 -16.52 1.00
N SER A 232 20.43 -17.68 1.65
CA SER A 232 19.15 -18.42 1.74
C SER A 232 18.08 -17.68 2.54
N HIS A 233 18.46 -16.69 3.34
CA HIS A 233 17.56 -15.83 4.11
C HIS A 233 18.00 -14.36 4.02
N PRO A 234 17.06 -13.40 4.20
CA PRO A 234 17.40 -12.00 4.40
C PRO A 234 18.31 -11.79 5.61
N VAL A 235 18.99 -10.65 5.65
CA VAL A 235 19.80 -10.19 6.80
C VAL A 235 18.96 -10.24 8.07
N ARG A 236 19.46 -10.90 9.11
CA ARG A 236 18.73 -11.08 10.38
C ARG A 236 19.06 -9.93 11.33
N ILE A 237 18.22 -9.75 12.36
CA ILE A 237 18.46 -8.75 13.41
C ILE A 237 19.83 -8.93 14.07
N GLY A 238 20.24 -10.18 14.33
CA GLY A 238 21.56 -10.48 14.91
C GLY A 238 22.72 -10.14 13.99
N ASP A 239 22.59 -10.41 12.68
CA ASP A 239 23.60 -10.06 11.67
C ASP A 239 23.74 -8.52 11.58
N PHE A 240 22.61 -7.80 11.56
CA PHE A 240 22.60 -6.34 11.55
C PHE A 240 23.16 -5.75 12.84
N LEU A 241 22.88 -6.35 14.01
CA LEU A 241 23.47 -5.92 15.28
C LEU A 241 25.00 -6.02 15.24
N GLN A 242 25.56 -7.08 14.65
CA GLN A 242 27.01 -7.22 14.50
C GLN A 242 27.61 -6.10 13.64
N PHE A 243 26.93 -5.72 12.55
CA PHE A 243 27.30 -4.55 11.75
C PHE A 243 27.32 -3.25 12.58
N VAL A 244 26.32 -3.04 13.44
CA VAL A 244 26.29 -1.86 14.33
C VAL A 244 27.44 -1.88 15.35
N LEU A 245 27.66 -3.02 16.00
CA LEU A 245 28.70 -3.17 17.03
C LEU A 245 30.12 -3.04 16.46
N ASP A 246 30.31 -3.37 15.18
CA ASP A 246 31.58 -3.23 14.47
C ASP A 246 31.73 -1.87 13.77
N ASN A 247 31.13 -0.81 14.34
CA ASN A 247 31.26 0.56 13.85
C ASN A 247 30.78 0.77 12.40
N GLY A 248 29.83 -0.04 11.92
CA GLY A 248 29.32 0.02 10.54
C GLY A 248 28.78 1.41 10.16
N TYR A 249 28.12 2.09 11.09
CA TYR A 249 27.59 3.45 10.90
C TYR A 249 28.65 4.56 10.86
N THR A 250 29.86 4.32 11.39
CA THR A 250 30.94 5.33 11.47
C THR A 250 32.09 5.04 10.53
N THR A 251 32.03 3.93 9.79
CA THR A 251 33.10 3.45 8.91
C THR A 251 32.81 3.80 7.45
N LYS A 252 33.35 4.94 6.98
CA LYS A 252 33.12 5.54 5.63
C LYS A 252 33.22 4.55 4.46
N GLN A 253 34.15 3.60 4.50
CA GLN A 253 34.42 2.67 3.38
C GLN A 253 33.23 1.75 3.02
N TRP A 254 32.22 1.62 3.89
CA TRP A 254 31.03 0.81 3.63
C TRP A 254 29.91 1.57 2.94
N TRP A 255 30.08 2.87 2.73
CA TRP A 255 29.02 3.76 2.27
C TRP A 255 29.48 4.57 1.07
N ASP A 256 28.55 4.82 0.16
CA ASP A 256 28.70 5.87 -0.84
C ASP A 256 28.79 7.25 -0.17
N ASP A 257 29.39 8.22 -0.85
CA ASP A 257 29.67 9.54 -0.26
C ASP A 257 28.42 10.25 0.26
N ASP A 258 27.39 10.36 -0.58
CA ASP A 258 26.11 11.00 -0.26
C ASP A 258 25.37 10.28 0.90
N ALA A 259 25.46 8.94 0.93
CA ALA A 259 24.83 8.14 1.97
C ALA A 259 25.52 8.33 3.33
N PHE A 260 26.86 8.40 3.33
CA PHE A 260 27.60 8.63 4.56
C PHE A 260 27.37 10.04 5.11
N GLU A 261 27.32 11.05 4.23
CA GLU A 261 26.96 12.42 4.64
C GLU A 261 25.60 12.41 5.36
N TRP A 262 24.56 11.86 4.73
CA TRP A 262 23.22 11.75 5.31
C TRP A 262 23.16 11.02 6.67
N ILE A 263 23.97 9.96 6.85
CA ILE A 263 23.99 9.18 8.10
C ILE A 263 24.72 9.89 9.24
N THR A 264 25.63 10.82 8.90
CA THR A 264 26.44 11.56 9.88
C THR A 264 25.93 12.96 10.21
N GLU A 265 24.89 13.44 9.51
CA GLU A 265 24.11 14.64 9.86
C GLU A 265 23.28 14.45 11.14
#